data_AF-R7TZ61-F1
#
_entry.id   AF-R7TZ61-F1
#
_cell.length_a   1.000
_cell.length_b   1.000
_cell.length_c   1.000
_cell.angle_alpha   90.00
_cell.angle_beta   90.00
_cell.angle_gamma   90.00
#
_symmetry.space_group_name_H-M   'P 1'
#
loop_
_entity.id
_entity.type
_entity.pdbx_description
1 polymer ?
#
loop_
_entity_poly.entity_id
_entity_poly.type
_entity_poly.pdbx_seq_one_letter_code
_entity_poly.pdbx_strand_id
1 'polypeptide(L)'
;MQIRENARVLMNTGFPRHRIRWIMLILALTVAVASVLDALSLMWFQPVLPSRQFVAGEFRHFASDSGAGDDEEEIPWDAFSVSETESIGYATLLNLSSTLQRNVSYTCAPNAWIPKIKVCLFPESRDRLVSRQISKSGTWEERNTAVFIAIMAQYPQLDLIDIGANLGQYSLLAAGMRRKVVSVEPYAPSTRRLAKSYDLNGFNGSDVVLIKDAISDHRGSVTLRTWRHTQSAVMVATGNLSSCDPPCLVPTSSILMDDLLPVIRTKFPNMSEIFLKMDIEGHEHKALNTSNNLFSKQLVAFILMEWVGMKQILAGRLGSKQDILEVYYMVQGLKHRGYDHYFVNKRALISQQFRLPDSMWEHWPDE
;
A
#
# COMPACT_ATOMS: atom_id res chain seq x y z
N MET A 1 -4.02 -25.15 41.70
CA MET A 1 -4.05 -24.59 43.09
C MET A 1 -5.12 -23.50 43.19
N GLN A 2 -5.12 -22.50 42.29
CA GLN A 2 -6.10 -21.40 42.20
C GLN A 2 -7.59 -21.80 42.30
N ILE A 3 -8.01 -22.86 41.61
CA ILE A 3 -9.42 -23.31 41.57
C ILE A 3 -9.94 -23.69 42.96
N ARG A 4 -9.11 -24.34 43.80
CA ARG A 4 -9.50 -24.75 45.16
C ARG A 4 -9.67 -23.55 46.10
N GLU A 5 -8.92 -22.48 45.85
CA GLU A 5 -8.95 -21.25 46.64
C GLU A 5 -10.21 -20.43 46.30
N ASN A 6 -10.53 -20.30 45.01
CA ASN A 6 -11.77 -19.68 44.55
C ASN A 6 -13.03 -20.42 45.04
N ALA A 7 -12.97 -21.75 45.18
CA ALA A 7 -14.07 -22.55 45.74
C ALA A 7 -14.33 -22.24 47.22
N ARG A 8 -13.27 -22.02 48.01
CA ARG A 8 -13.39 -21.67 49.43
C ARG A 8 -14.02 -20.29 49.62
N VAL A 9 -13.64 -19.33 48.77
CA VAL A 9 -14.22 -17.98 48.78
C VAL A 9 -15.72 -18.02 48.44
N LEU A 10 -16.10 -18.77 47.39
CA LEU A 10 -17.52 -18.89 46.98
C LEU A 10 -18.40 -19.65 47.98
N MET A 11 -17.83 -20.56 48.79
CA MET A 11 -18.61 -21.26 49.82
C MET A 11 -18.93 -20.40 51.05
N ASN A 12 -18.21 -19.28 51.26
CA ASN A 12 -18.43 -18.35 52.36
C ASN A 12 -19.42 -17.22 52.05
N THR A 13 -19.90 -17.10 50.80
CA THR A 13 -20.79 -16.01 50.36
C THR A 13 -22.28 -16.38 50.40
N GLY A 14 -22.65 -17.53 51.00
CA GLY A 14 -24.05 -17.97 51.09
C GLY A 14 -24.66 -18.46 49.77
N PHE A 15 -23.86 -18.63 48.71
CA PHE A 15 -24.33 -19.08 47.41
C PHE A 15 -24.84 -20.54 47.43
N PRO A 16 -25.92 -20.88 46.70
CA PRO A 16 -26.46 -22.24 46.68
C PRO A 16 -25.41 -23.26 46.20
N ARG A 17 -25.13 -24.28 47.02
CA ARG A 17 -24.06 -25.28 46.77
C ARG A 17 -24.13 -25.96 45.40
N HIS A 18 -25.34 -26.14 44.84
CA HIS A 18 -25.52 -26.73 43.51
C HIS A 18 -25.00 -25.81 42.39
N ARG A 19 -25.13 -24.48 42.52
CA ARG A 19 -24.62 -23.52 41.53
C ARG A 19 -23.11 -23.33 41.62
N ILE A 20 -22.54 -23.39 42.83
CA ILE A 20 -21.08 -23.37 43.02
C ILE A 20 -20.45 -24.59 42.32
N ARG A 21 -21.07 -25.77 42.41
CA ARG A 21 -20.62 -26.97 41.69
C ARG A 21 -20.58 -26.77 40.17
N TRP A 22 -21.59 -26.14 39.58
CA TRP A 22 -21.62 -25.84 38.14
C TRP A 22 -20.55 -24.84 37.72
N ILE A 23 -20.36 -23.75 38.48
CA ILE A 23 -19.33 -22.74 38.20
C ILE A 23 -17.93 -23.37 38.26
N MET A 24 -17.70 -24.22 39.26
CA MET A 24 -16.44 -24.95 39.42
C MET A 24 -16.19 -25.96 38.28
N LEU A 25 -17.25 -26.61 37.77
CA LEU A 25 -17.16 -27.51 36.63
C LEU A 25 -16.73 -26.75 35.36
N ILE A 26 -17.34 -25.58 35.11
CA ILE A 26 -17.04 -24.73 33.95
C ILE A 26 -15.60 -24.20 34.03
N LEU A 27 -15.15 -23.76 35.21
CA LEU A 27 -13.77 -23.32 35.42
C LEU A 27 -12.75 -24.47 35.25
N ALA A 28 -13.09 -25.69 35.67
CA ALA A 28 -12.23 -26.84 35.45
C ALA A 28 -12.16 -27.25 33.97
N LEU A 29 -13.29 -27.20 33.26
CA LEU A 29 -13.37 -27.49 31.81
C LEU A 29 -12.58 -26.46 30.99
N THR A 30 -12.68 -25.17 31.30
CA THR A 30 -11.93 -24.12 30.58
C THR A 30 -10.42 -24.26 30.76
N VAL A 31 -9.94 -24.59 31.96
CA VAL A 31 -8.51 -24.85 32.21
C VAL A 31 -8.04 -26.15 31.53
N ALA A 32 -8.87 -27.19 31.49
CA ALA A 32 -8.55 -28.43 30.78
C ALA A 32 -8.45 -28.22 29.27
N VAL A 33 -9.35 -27.42 28.68
CA VAL A 33 -9.31 -27.07 27.25
C VAL A 33 -8.06 -26.25 26.91
N ALA A 34 -7.70 -25.26 27.75
CA ALA A 34 -6.48 -24.48 27.56
C ALA A 34 -5.21 -25.37 27.62
N SER A 35 -5.17 -26.32 28.56
CA SER A 35 -4.04 -27.24 28.71
C SER A 35 -3.90 -28.21 27.52
N VAL A 36 -5.02 -28.62 26.91
CA VAL A 36 -5.03 -29.47 25.71
C VAL A 36 -4.58 -28.69 24.48
N LEU A 37 -4.95 -27.40 24.36
CA LEU A 37 -4.49 -26.52 23.30
C LEU A 37 -2.98 -26.23 23.38
N ASP A 38 -2.44 -26.05 24.59
CA ASP A 38 -0.99 -25.90 24.79
C ASP A 38 -0.23 -27.22 24.48
N ALA A 39 -0.79 -28.37 24.86
CA ALA A 39 -0.20 -29.67 24.54
C ALA A 39 -0.21 -29.96 23.02
N LEU A 40 -1.27 -29.56 22.31
CA LEU A 40 -1.35 -29.66 20.85
C LEU A 40 -0.38 -28.70 20.14
N SER A 41 -0.07 -27.55 20.75
CA SER A 41 0.90 -26.59 20.22
C SER A 41 2.34 -27.10 20.29
N LEU A 42 2.64 -27.98 21.26
CA LEU A 42 3.97 -28.57 21.44
C LEU A 42 4.22 -29.84 20.60
N MET A 43 3.17 -30.49 20.09
CA MET A 43 3.31 -31.73 19.29
C MET A 43 3.60 -31.51 17.80
N TRP A 44 3.59 -30.26 17.31
CA TRP A 44 3.83 -29.92 15.90
C TRP A 44 5.24 -29.37 15.60
N PHE A 45 6.17 -29.42 16.56
CA PHE A 45 7.56 -29.04 16.35
C PHE A 45 8.50 -30.25 16.45
N GLN A 46 8.76 -30.86 15.29
CA GLN A 46 9.98 -31.60 15.02
C GLN A 46 10.59 -31.02 13.74
N PRO A 47 11.75 -30.35 13.79
CA PRO A 47 12.39 -29.81 12.60
C PRO A 47 13.14 -30.93 11.86
N VAL A 48 12.61 -31.35 10.70
CA VAL A 48 13.40 -32.08 9.71
C VAL A 48 14.21 -31.06 8.92
N LEU A 49 15.50 -30.96 9.22
CA LEU A 49 16.48 -30.23 8.39
C LEU A 49 16.69 -30.97 7.06
N PRO A 50 16.78 -30.23 5.95
CA PRO A 50 17.76 -30.59 4.93
C PRO A 50 18.75 -29.45 4.73
N SER A 51 20.02 -29.79 4.90
CA SER A 51 21.18 -29.04 4.43
C SER A 51 21.07 -28.77 2.92
N ARG A 52 20.98 -27.50 2.52
CA ARG A 52 21.40 -27.05 1.19
C ARG A 52 22.19 -25.76 1.31
N GLN A 53 23.39 -25.80 0.73
CA GLN A 53 24.33 -24.70 0.60
C GLN A 53 23.67 -23.52 -0.11
N PHE A 54 23.86 -22.33 0.46
CA PHE A 54 23.60 -21.06 -0.21
C PHE A 54 24.60 -20.90 -1.36
N VAL A 55 24.09 -20.81 -2.59
CA VAL A 55 24.83 -20.24 -3.72
C VAL A 55 24.31 -18.81 -3.88
N ALA A 56 25.22 -17.84 -3.76
CA ALA A 56 24.96 -16.44 -4.04
C ALA A 56 24.53 -16.28 -5.50
N GLY A 57 23.32 -15.75 -5.73
CA GLY A 57 22.82 -15.45 -7.05
C GLY A 57 23.42 -14.14 -7.56
N GLU A 58 24.43 -14.24 -8.42
CA GLU A 58 24.89 -13.17 -9.30
C GLU A 58 23.75 -12.70 -10.21
N PHE A 59 23.54 -11.38 -10.32
CA PHE A 59 22.77 -10.78 -11.41
C PHE A 59 23.48 -11.08 -12.75
N ARG A 60 22.96 -12.04 -13.52
CA ARG A 60 23.36 -12.25 -14.91
C ARG A 60 22.38 -11.59 -15.87
N HIS A 61 22.93 -10.79 -16.78
CA HIS A 61 22.29 -10.32 -17.99
C HIS A 61 21.65 -11.50 -18.74
N PHE A 62 20.35 -11.43 -18.99
CA PHE A 62 19.67 -12.34 -19.91
C PHE A 62 19.57 -11.67 -21.27
N ALA A 63 20.27 -12.25 -22.25
CA ALA A 63 20.13 -11.97 -23.65
C ALA A 63 18.73 -12.36 -24.15
N SER A 64 18.30 -11.61 -25.16
CA SER A 64 17.03 -11.68 -25.88
C SER A 64 16.69 -13.08 -26.39
N ASP A 65 15.43 -13.46 -26.22
CA ASP A 65 14.79 -14.39 -27.14
C ASP A 65 13.46 -13.78 -27.60
N SER A 66 13.30 -13.72 -28.91
CA SER A 66 12.23 -13.02 -29.64
C SER A 66 11.17 -14.02 -30.10
N GLY A 67 9.89 -13.73 -29.83
CA GLY A 67 8.79 -14.31 -30.58
C GLY A 67 7.59 -14.75 -29.74
N ALA A 68 6.71 -13.82 -29.42
CA ALA A 68 5.26 -14.04 -29.32
C ALA A 68 4.59 -12.66 -29.32
N GLY A 69 3.69 -12.43 -30.28
CA GLY A 69 2.95 -11.18 -30.44
C GLY A 69 1.93 -11.01 -29.31
N ASP A 70 2.06 -9.91 -28.59
CA ASP A 70 1.11 -9.43 -27.58
C ASP A 70 0.64 -8.03 -28.01
N ASP A 71 -0.10 -7.97 -29.11
CA ASP A 71 -0.67 -6.72 -29.62
C ASP A 71 -2.00 -6.42 -28.87
N GLU A 72 -1.91 -6.10 -27.57
CA GLU A 72 -2.90 -5.18 -26.99
C GLU A 72 -2.61 -3.82 -27.64
N GLU A 73 -3.51 -3.35 -28.50
CA GLU A 73 -3.42 -2.05 -29.18
C GLU A 73 -3.36 -0.92 -28.13
N GLU A 74 -2.14 -0.55 -27.74
CA GLU A 74 -1.89 0.40 -26.68
C GLU A 74 -2.22 1.79 -27.20
N ILE A 75 -3.32 2.34 -26.71
CA ILE A 75 -3.74 3.69 -27.03
C ILE A 75 -2.56 4.65 -26.79
N PRO A 76 -2.19 5.49 -27.77
CA PRO A 76 -1.12 6.46 -27.61
C PRO A 76 -1.29 7.32 -26.35
N TRP A 77 -0.18 7.68 -25.71
CA TRP A 77 -0.13 8.40 -24.43
C TRP A 77 -0.83 9.77 -24.49
N ASP A 78 -0.87 10.36 -25.68
CA ASP A 78 -1.47 11.65 -26.05
C ASP A 78 -2.96 11.55 -26.44
N ALA A 79 -3.55 10.36 -26.47
CA ALA A 79 -4.94 10.18 -26.89
C ALA A 79 -5.98 10.70 -25.87
N PHE A 80 -5.54 11.26 -24.73
CA PHE A 80 -6.44 11.97 -23.83
C PHE A 80 -6.69 13.37 -24.39
N SER A 81 -7.92 13.58 -24.88
CA SER A 81 -8.38 14.91 -25.22
C SER A 81 -8.45 15.77 -23.95
N VAL A 82 -8.15 17.07 -24.04
CA VAL A 82 -8.24 18.03 -22.92
C VAL A 82 -9.63 17.98 -22.23
N SER A 83 -10.68 17.57 -22.96
CA SER A 83 -12.04 17.35 -22.45
C SER A 83 -12.21 16.20 -21.46
N GLU A 84 -11.22 15.32 -21.29
CA GLU A 84 -11.30 14.16 -20.39
C GLU A 84 -10.71 14.42 -18.99
N THR A 85 -10.24 15.64 -18.74
CA THR A 85 -9.60 16.02 -17.47
C THR A 85 -10.23 17.28 -16.87
N GLU A 86 -10.14 17.38 -15.55
CA GLU A 86 -10.54 18.57 -14.78
C GLU A 86 -9.34 19.05 -13.96
N SER A 87 -9.11 20.36 -13.88
CA SER A 87 -8.04 20.92 -13.05
C SER A 87 -8.60 21.54 -11.77
N ILE A 88 -8.02 21.19 -10.63
CA ILE A 88 -8.30 21.82 -9.33
C ILE A 88 -6.98 22.29 -8.74
N GLY A 89 -6.77 23.61 -8.72
CA GLY A 89 -5.46 24.16 -8.38
C GLY A 89 -4.42 23.73 -9.39
N TYR A 90 -3.34 23.09 -8.92
CA TYR A 90 -2.28 22.54 -9.78
C TYR A 90 -2.54 21.09 -10.21
N ALA A 91 -3.49 20.40 -9.58
CA ALA A 91 -3.76 18.99 -9.85
C ALA A 91 -4.66 18.83 -11.08
N THR A 92 -4.34 17.83 -11.89
CA THR A 92 -5.06 17.37 -13.07
C THR A 92 -5.72 16.04 -12.77
N LEU A 93 -7.05 16.07 -12.68
CA LEU A 93 -7.89 14.93 -12.36
C LEU A 93 -8.42 14.31 -13.66
N LEU A 94 -8.49 12.98 -13.71
CA LEU A 94 -9.20 12.27 -14.77
C LEU A 94 -10.70 12.31 -14.49
N ASN A 95 -11.49 12.68 -15.50
CA ASN A 95 -12.94 12.56 -15.42
C ASN A 95 -13.33 11.11 -15.72
N LEU A 96 -13.68 10.36 -14.66
CA LEU A 96 -14.00 8.94 -14.74
C LEU A 96 -15.21 8.64 -15.65
N SER A 97 -16.13 9.59 -15.84
CA SER A 97 -17.29 9.41 -16.70
C SER A 97 -16.97 9.56 -18.20
N SER A 98 -15.96 10.37 -18.55
CA SER A 98 -15.55 10.63 -19.95
C SER A 98 -14.32 9.84 -20.39
N THR A 99 -13.42 9.51 -19.45
CA THR A 99 -12.17 8.74 -19.66
C THR A 99 -12.45 7.27 -20.02
N LEU A 100 -13.67 6.80 -19.81
CA LEU A 100 -14.10 5.49 -20.25
C LEU A 100 -14.26 5.48 -21.76
N GLN A 101 -13.16 5.19 -22.47
CA GLN A 101 -13.26 4.60 -23.78
C GLN A 101 -13.94 3.23 -23.60
N ARG A 102 -15.29 3.21 -23.67
CA ARG A 102 -16.12 2.02 -23.41
C ARG A 102 -15.74 0.80 -24.26
N ASN A 103 -14.97 1.02 -25.32
CA ASN A 103 -14.55 0.01 -26.29
C ASN A 103 -13.19 -0.64 -25.95
N VAL A 104 -12.48 -0.18 -24.92
CA VAL A 104 -11.17 -0.75 -24.54
C VAL A 104 -11.39 -1.87 -23.53
N SER A 105 -11.00 -3.08 -23.91
CA SER A 105 -11.03 -4.25 -23.04
C SER A 105 -9.66 -4.42 -22.38
N TYR A 106 -9.64 -4.58 -21.05
CA TYR A 106 -8.46 -5.00 -20.31
C TYR A 106 -8.72 -6.39 -19.70
N THR A 107 -7.65 -7.16 -19.54
CA THR A 107 -7.69 -8.34 -18.66
C THR A 107 -7.83 -7.88 -17.22
N CYS A 108 -8.87 -8.32 -16.51
CA CYS A 108 -9.09 -7.95 -15.11
C CYS A 108 -9.33 -9.19 -14.24
N ALA A 109 -8.80 -9.18 -13.02
CA ALA A 109 -8.88 -10.28 -12.07
C ALA A 109 -9.61 -9.85 -10.78
N PRO A 110 -10.34 -10.76 -10.10
CA PRO A 110 -10.90 -10.47 -8.79
C PRO A 110 -9.79 -10.44 -7.73
N ASN A 111 -10.00 -9.65 -6.67
CA ASN A 111 -9.12 -9.71 -5.51
C ASN A 111 -9.41 -10.91 -4.58
N ALA A 112 -8.44 -11.24 -3.74
CA ALA A 112 -8.55 -12.26 -2.69
C ALA A 112 -9.37 -11.80 -1.48
N TRP A 113 -9.48 -10.50 -1.27
CA TRP A 113 -10.02 -9.91 -0.05
C TRP A 113 -11.52 -9.66 -0.08
N ILE A 114 -12.04 -9.20 1.06
CA ILE A 114 -13.38 -8.61 1.20
C ILE A 114 -13.16 -7.12 1.48
N PRO A 115 -13.84 -6.21 0.78
CA PRO A 115 -14.86 -6.44 -0.26
C PRO A 115 -14.29 -7.02 -1.55
N LYS A 116 -15.15 -7.70 -2.33
CA LYS A 116 -14.79 -8.22 -3.64
C LYS A 116 -14.73 -7.09 -4.65
N ILE A 117 -13.56 -6.91 -5.26
CA ILE A 117 -13.29 -5.92 -6.29
C ILE A 117 -12.63 -6.59 -7.50
N LYS A 118 -12.73 -5.95 -8.66
CA LYS A 118 -12.01 -6.31 -9.88
C LYS A 118 -10.87 -5.32 -10.14
N VAL A 119 -9.69 -5.84 -10.44
CA VAL A 119 -8.49 -5.04 -10.76
C VAL A 119 -8.09 -5.35 -12.20
N CYS A 120 -7.95 -4.33 -13.04
CA CYS A 120 -7.49 -4.49 -14.42
C CYS A 120 -5.97 -4.44 -14.48
N LEU A 121 -5.40 -5.42 -15.20
CA LEU A 121 -4.00 -5.79 -15.15
C LEU A 121 -3.31 -5.50 -16.48
N PHE A 122 -1.98 -5.39 -16.44
CA PHE A 122 -1.18 -5.54 -17.65
C PHE A 122 -1.08 -7.02 -18.03
N PRO A 123 -0.82 -7.34 -19.31
CA PRO A 123 -0.39 -8.68 -19.70
C PRO A 123 0.82 -9.13 -18.86
N GLU A 124 0.84 -10.38 -18.41
CA GLU A 124 1.94 -10.90 -17.56
C GLU A 124 3.31 -10.82 -18.24
N SER A 125 3.35 -10.80 -19.57
CA SER A 125 4.56 -10.61 -20.37
C SER A 125 5.19 -9.21 -20.21
N ARG A 126 4.36 -8.20 -19.91
CA ARG A 126 4.74 -6.79 -19.74
C ARG A 126 4.86 -6.36 -18.28
N ASP A 127 4.22 -7.09 -17.36
CA ASP A 127 4.33 -6.84 -15.93
C ASP A 127 4.42 -8.15 -15.13
N ARG A 128 5.66 -8.60 -14.94
CA ARG A 128 5.97 -9.88 -14.27
C ARG A 128 5.93 -9.79 -12.74
N LEU A 129 5.69 -8.60 -12.18
CA LEU A 129 5.61 -8.35 -10.75
C LEU A 129 4.14 -8.23 -10.31
N VAL A 130 3.58 -7.01 -10.31
CA VAL A 130 2.28 -6.72 -9.70
C VAL A 130 1.15 -7.45 -10.42
N SER A 131 1.02 -7.29 -11.74
CA SER A 131 -0.04 -7.92 -12.52
C SER A 131 0.00 -9.44 -12.40
N ARG A 132 1.18 -10.04 -12.51
CA ARG A 132 1.39 -11.48 -12.33
C ARG A 132 0.98 -11.96 -10.93
N GLN A 133 1.34 -11.21 -9.88
CA GLN A 133 1.01 -11.59 -8.52
C GLN A 133 -0.50 -11.48 -8.25
N ILE A 134 -1.13 -10.39 -8.69
CA ILE A 134 -2.59 -10.19 -8.55
C ILE A 134 -3.35 -11.26 -9.35
N SER A 135 -2.92 -11.54 -10.60
CA SER A 135 -3.49 -12.62 -11.43
C SER A 135 -3.51 -13.96 -10.70
N LYS A 136 -2.39 -14.32 -10.04
CA LYS A 136 -2.22 -15.62 -9.37
C LYS A 136 -2.84 -15.73 -7.99
N SER A 137 -2.76 -14.66 -7.19
CA SER A 137 -3.09 -14.69 -5.76
C SER A 137 -4.24 -13.77 -5.39
N GLY A 138 -4.72 -12.93 -6.30
CA GLY A 138 -5.75 -11.92 -6.04
C GLY A 138 -5.26 -10.74 -5.18
N THR A 139 -3.96 -10.58 -4.95
CA THR A 139 -3.45 -9.47 -4.13
C THR A 139 -2.01 -9.10 -4.45
N TRP A 140 -1.72 -7.80 -4.34
CA TRP A 140 -0.36 -7.29 -4.18
C TRP A 140 -0.05 -7.15 -2.68
N GLU A 141 1.22 -7.35 -2.29
CA GLU A 141 1.70 -7.23 -0.90
C GLU A 141 0.70 -7.74 0.17
N GLU A 142 0.39 -9.03 0.13
CA GLU A 142 -0.69 -9.63 0.95
C GLU A 142 -0.69 -9.18 2.42
N ARG A 143 0.50 -9.10 3.04
CA ARG A 143 0.62 -8.69 4.45
C ARG A 143 0.32 -7.22 4.68
N ASN A 144 0.85 -6.33 3.85
CA ASN A 144 0.59 -4.89 3.92
C ASN A 144 -0.90 -4.62 3.64
N THR A 145 -1.46 -5.32 2.66
CA THR A 145 -2.91 -5.30 2.38
C THR A 145 -3.73 -5.78 3.59
N ALA A 146 -3.32 -6.85 4.27
CA ALA A 146 -4.04 -7.37 5.43
C ALA A 146 -4.06 -6.35 6.59
N VAL A 147 -2.92 -5.72 6.87
CA VAL A 147 -2.80 -4.64 7.87
C VAL A 147 -3.69 -3.46 7.49
N PHE A 148 -3.60 -3.03 6.24
CA PHE A 148 -4.41 -1.93 5.71
C PHE A 148 -5.92 -2.19 5.90
N ILE A 149 -6.41 -3.36 5.49
CA ILE A 149 -7.81 -3.74 5.64
C ILE A 149 -8.22 -3.76 7.12
N ALA A 150 -7.37 -4.33 7.99
CA ALA A 150 -7.67 -4.39 9.43
C ALA A 150 -7.82 -2.99 10.05
N ILE A 151 -6.91 -2.06 9.73
CA ILE A 151 -6.97 -0.67 10.22
C ILE A 151 -8.22 0.03 9.67
N MET A 152 -8.47 -0.05 8.35
CA MET A 152 -9.63 0.60 7.71
C MET A 152 -10.98 0.02 8.16
N ALA A 153 -11.00 -1.23 8.62
CA ALA A 153 -12.18 -1.87 9.22
C ALA A 153 -12.39 -1.41 10.67
N GLN A 154 -11.31 -1.27 11.44
CA GLN A 154 -11.35 -0.81 12.82
C GLN A 154 -11.72 0.67 12.94
N TYR A 155 -11.30 1.50 11.99
CA TYR A 155 -11.53 2.95 11.99
C TYR A 155 -12.36 3.37 10.77
N PRO A 156 -13.70 3.26 10.86
CA PRO A 156 -14.56 3.46 9.69
C PRO A 156 -14.67 4.91 9.20
N GLN A 157 -14.14 5.87 9.94
CA GLN A 157 -14.05 7.27 9.56
C GLN A 157 -12.82 7.59 8.68
N LEU A 158 -11.87 6.65 8.54
CA LEU A 158 -10.67 6.87 7.72
C LEU A 158 -11.01 6.83 6.23
N ASP A 159 -10.64 7.92 5.55
CA ASP A 159 -10.57 8.00 4.10
C ASP A 159 -9.12 7.77 3.61
N LEU A 160 -8.95 7.43 2.34
CA LEU A 160 -7.64 7.07 1.78
C LEU A 160 -7.07 8.17 0.88
N ILE A 161 -5.79 8.48 1.10
CA ILE A 161 -4.92 9.05 0.07
C ILE A 161 -3.92 7.97 -0.35
N ASP A 162 -3.95 7.57 -1.62
CA ASP A 162 -3.04 6.57 -2.21
C ASP A 162 -2.11 7.26 -3.21
N ILE A 163 -0.85 7.44 -2.80
CA ILE A 163 0.21 8.01 -3.63
C ILE A 163 1.02 6.87 -4.26
N GLY A 164 1.13 6.88 -5.59
CA GLY A 164 1.64 5.75 -6.37
C GLY A 164 0.60 4.63 -6.46
N ALA A 165 -0.64 4.98 -6.81
CA ALA A 165 -1.77 4.06 -6.76
C ALA A 165 -1.62 2.88 -7.72
N ASN A 166 -0.82 3.00 -8.78
CA ASN A 166 -0.53 1.94 -9.74
C ASN A 166 -1.84 1.35 -10.31
N LEU A 167 -2.05 0.04 -10.19
CA LEU A 167 -3.30 -0.63 -10.60
C LEU A 167 -4.45 -0.48 -9.59
N GLY A 168 -4.21 0.18 -8.45
CA GLY A 168 -5.22 0.57 -7.46
C GLY A 168 -5.60 -0.51 -6.45
N GLN A 169 -4.68 -1.40 -6.08
CA GLN A 169 -4.91 -2.43 -5.05
C GLN A 169 -5.53 -1.82 -3.78
N TYR A 170 -4.90 -0.79 -3.21
CA TYR A 170 -5.36 -0.14 -1.98
C TYR A 170 -6.55 0.78 -2.24
N SER A 171 -6.50 1.59 -3.31
CA SER A 171 -7.61 2.44 -3.73
C SER A 171 -8.95 1.73 -3.90
N LEU A 172 -8.96 0.62 -4.65
CA LEU A 172 -10.19 -0.14 -4.92
C LEU A 172 -10.72 -0.80 -3.64
N LEU A 173 -9.82 -1.30 -2.77
CA LEU A 173 -10.21 -1.86 -1.47
C LEU A 173 -10.86 -0.80 -0.58
N ALA A 174 -10.26 0.38 -0.45
CA ALA A 174 -10.84 1.49 0.32
C ALA A 174 -12.21 1.92 -0.22
N ALA A 175 -12.32 2.10 -1.54
CA ALA A 175 -13.58 2.47 -2.19
C ALA A 175 -14.67 1.40 -1.93
N GLY A 176 -14.31 0.11 -2.05
CA GLY A 176 -15.22 -0.99 -1.73
C GLY A 176 -15.64 -1.01 -0.26
N MET A 177 -14.78 -0.55 0.66
CA MET A 177 -15.09 -0.36 2.08
C MET A 177 -15.90 0.92 2.34
N ARG A 178 -16.38 1.58 1.27
CA ARG A 178 -17.16 2.82 1.29
C ARG A 178 -16.41 4.02 1.86
N ARG A 179 -15.11 4.09 1.59
CA ARG A 179 -14.26 5.23 1.95
C ARG A 179 -14.10 6.16 0.75
N LYS A 180 -13.86 7.44 1.01
CA LYS A 180 -13.41 8.38 -0.02
C LYS A 180 -11.95 8.14 -0.34
N VAL A 181 -11.61 8.23 -1.62
CA VAL A 181 -10.27 7.88 -2.10
C VAL A 181 -9.73 8.98 -3.00
N VAL A 182 -8.55 9.51 -2.66
CA VAL A 182 -7.73 10.32 -3.57
C VAL A 182 -6.56 9.46 -4.03
N SER A 183 -6.59 9.02 -5.29
CA SER A 183 -5.50 8.26 -5.92
C SER A 183 -4.62 9.18 -6.75
N VAL A 184 -3.32 9.01 -6.65
CA VAL A 184 -2.32 9.71 -7.47
C VAL A 184 -1.47 8.68 -8.19
N GLU A 185 -1.51 8.68 -9.51
CA GLU A 185 -0.75 7.77 -10.36
C GLU A 185 -0.36 8.51 -11.65
N PRO A 186 0.94 8.78 -11.89
CA PRO A 186 1.35 9.56 -13.05
C PRO A 186 1.47 8.76 -14.35
N TYR A 187 1.51 7.42 -14.27
CA TYR A 187 1.73 6.56 -15.40
C TYR A 187 0.43 6.27 -16.16
N ALA A 188 0.27 6.87 -17.34
CA ALA A 188 -0.99 6.81 -18.10
C ALA A 188 -1.53 5.38 -18.37
N PRO A 189 -0.70 4.37 -18.69
CA PRO A 189 -1.19 3.00 -18.83
C PRO A 189 -1.77 2.40 -17.54
N SER A 190 -1.25 2.79 -16.36
CA SER A 190 -1.80 2.41 -15.06
C SER A 190 -3.07 3.20 -14.73
N THR A 191 -3.09 4.52 -14.96
CA THR A 191 -4.30 5.33 -14.70
C THR A 191 -5.51 4.86 -15.51
N ARG A 192 -5.31 4.44 -16.77
CA ARG A 192 -6.40 3.89 -17.60
C ARG A 192 -6.96 2.59 -17.03
N ARG A 193 -6.10 1.69 -16.57
CA ARG A 193 -6.51 0.44 -15.93
C ARG A 193 -7.20 0.68 -14.60
N LEU A 194 -6.71 1.63 -13.81
CA LEU A 194 -7.34 2.04 -12.55
C LEU A 194 -8.71 2.70 -12.81
N ALA A 195 -8.82 3.61 -13.77
CA ALA A 195 -10.10 4.20 -14.18
C ALA A 195 -11.10 3.14 -14.65
N LYS A 196 -10.66 2.16 -15.45
CA LYS A 196 -11.51 1.04 -15.85
C LYS A 196 -11.89 0.15 -14.66
N SER A 197 -10.98 -0.06 -13.71
CA SER A 197 -11.28 -0.80 -12.49
C SER A 197 -12.33 -0.07 -11.65
N TYR A 198 -12.27 1.25 -11.53
CA TYR A 198 -13.31 2.02 -10.86
C TYR A 198 -14.69 1.82 -11.51
N ASP A 199 -14.77 1.92 -12.83
CA ASP A 199 -16.00 1.66 -13.60
C ASP A 199 -16.56 0.25 -13.38
N LEU A 200 -15.73 -0.79 -13.51
CA LEU A 200 -16.16 -2.18 -13.34
C LEU A 200 -16.66 -2.51 -11.93
N ASN A 201 -16.26 -1.72 -10.93
CA ASN A 201 -16.70 -1.86 -9.55
C ASN A 201 -17.82 -0.86 -9.18
N GLY A 202 -18.29 -0.03 -10.12
CA GLY A 202 -19.37 0.93 -9.90
C GLY A 202 -18.97 2.18 -9.11
N PHE A 203 -17.68 2.47 -8.97
CA PHE A 203 -17.18 3.66 -8.30
C PHE A 203 -17.18 4.85 -9.25
N ASN A 204 -17.52 6.03 -8.74
CA ASN A 204 -17.61 7.26 -9.52
C ASN A 204 -16.97 8.45 -8.77
N GLY A 205 -17.04 9.64 -9.35
CA GLY A 205 -16.43 10.86 -8.80
C GLY A 205 -16.92 11.28 -7.40
N SER A 206 -18.04 10.73 -6.93
CA SER A 206 -18.48 10.92 -5.54
C SER A 206 -17.76 10.03 -4.54
N ASP A 207 -17.12 8.95 -4.97
CA ASP A 207 -16.41 7.98 -4.14
C ASP A 207 -14.89 8.12 -4.27
N VAL A 208 -14.41 8.36 -5.50
CA VAL A 208 -12.98 8.30 -5.82
C VAL A 208 -12.58 9.44 -6.75
N VAL A 209 -11.35 9.90 -6.59
CA VAL A 209 -10.67 10.87 -7.46
C VAL A 209 -9.36 10.25 -7.93
N LEU A 210 -9.04 10.43 -9.22
CA LEU A 210 -7.80 9.96 -9.82
C LEU A 210 -7.03 11.15 -10.40
N ILE A 211 -5.88 11.46 -9.80
CA ILE A 211 -4.95 12.52 -10.22
C ILE A 211 -3.84 11.86 -11.06
N LYS A 212 -3.57 12.44 -12.23
CA LYS A 212 -2.59 11.90 -13.19
C LYS A 212 -1.21 12.57 -13.13
N ASP A 213 -0.99 13.46 -12.17
CA ASP A 213 0.29 14.11 -11.94
C ASP A 213 1.16 13.28 -11.00
N ALA A 214 2.48 13.41 -11.11
CA ALA A 214 3.41 12.88 -10.14
C ALA A 214 3.44 13.75 -8.88
N ILE A 215 3.69 13.16 -7.72
CA ILE A 215 4.08 13.93 -6.54
C ILE A 215 5.60 14.11 -6.58
N SER A 216 6.06 15.34 -6.42
CA SER A 216 7.50 15.67 -6.37
C SER A 216 7.79 16.81 -5.38
N ASP A 217 9.06 17.22 -5.32
CA ASP A 217 9.53 18.38 -4.55
C ASP A 217 9.36 19.72 -5.27
N HIS A 218 8.85 19.72 -6.50
CA HIS A 218 8.55 20.90 -7.29
C HIS A 218 7.35 20.66 -8.21
N ARG A 219 6.74 21.76 -8.68
CA ARG A 219 5.69 21.73 -9.71
C ARG A 219 6.34 21.87 -11.08
N GLY A 220 5.81 21.16 -12.08
CA GLY A 220 6.29 21.29 -13.46
C GLY A 220 6.46 19.94 -14.15
N SER A 221 7.33 19.86 -15.15
CA SER A 221 7.58 18.64 -15.91
C SER A 221 8.63 17.78 -15.20
N VAL A 222 8.31 16.51 -14.97
CA VAL A 222 9.25 15.46 -14.56
C VAL A 222 9.22 14.33 -15.57
N THR A 223 10.26 13.50 -15.58
CA THR A 223 10.32 12.34 -16.46
C THR A 223 10.14 11.08 -15.63
N LEU A 224 9.18 10.24 -15.98
CA LEU A 224 9.05 8.90 -15.43
C LEU A 224 10.01 7.94 -16.14
N ARG A 225 10.57 6.99 -15.39
CA ARG A 225 11.31 5.86 -15.92
C ARG A 225 10.44 4.61 -15.90
N THR A 226 10.38 3.90 -17.02
CA THR A 226 9.63 2.66 -17.20
C THR A 226 10.55 1.50 -17.53
N TRP A 227 10.04 0.28 -17.37
CA TRP A 227 10.79 -0.95 -17.64
C TRP A 227 9.99 -1.85 -18.58
N ARG A 228 10.66 -2.45 -19.57
CA ARG A 228 10.01 -3.24 -20.62
C ARG A 228 9.11 -4.38 -20.10
N HIS A 229 9.51 -5.03 -19.01
CA HIS A 229 8.81 -6.20 -18.44
C HIS A 229 8.23 -5.96 -17.03
N THR A 230 8.24 -4.70 -16.58
CA THR A 230 7.74 -4.30 -15.27
C THR A 230 7.07 -2.93 -15.38
N GLN A 231 5.79 -2.91 -15.76
CA GLN A 231 5.01 -1.66 -15.84
C GLN A 231 4.65 -1.09 -14.45
N SER A 232 4.89 -1.86 -13.40
CA SER A 232 4.47 -1.53 -12.03
C SER A 232 5.54 -0.85 -11.17
N ALA A 233 6.80 -0.80 -11.61
CA ALA A 233 7.91 -0.18 -10.88
C ALA A 233 8.33 1.16 -11.52
N VAL A 234 7.32 2.00 -11.83
CA VAL A 234 7.53 3.28 -12.51
C VAL A 234 7.91 4.34 -11.48
N MET A 235 9.03 5.02 -11.73
CA MET A 235 9.60 5.98 -10.79
C MET A 235 9.90 7.31 -11.47
N VAL A 236 10.00 8.40 -10.70
CA VAL A 236 10.56 9.66 -11.21
C VAL A 236 12.05 9.44 -11.50
N ALA A 237 12.47 9.70 -12.73
CA ALA A 237 13.83 9.50 -13.17
C ALA A 237 14.78 10.53 -12.54
N THR A 238 15.79 10.05 -11.83
CA THR A 238 16.85 10.88 -11.25
C THR A 238 18.16 10.66 -11.99
N GLY A 239 18.93 11.73 -12.24
CA GLY A 239 20.28 11.64 -12.80
C GLY A 239 20.31 11.46 -14.32
N ASN A 240 21.24 10.63 -14.82
CA ASN A 240 21.50 10.51 -16.26
C ASN A 240 20.42 9.68 -16.99
N LEU A 241 19.64 10.37 -17.80
CA LEU A 241 18.53 9.83 -18.60
C LEU A 241 18.98 8.98 -19.81
N SER A 242 20.28 8.91 -20.14
CA SER A 242 20.76 8.24 -21.37
C SER A 242 20.93 6.71 -21.27
N SER A 243 20.52 6.06 -20.18
CA SER A 243 20.82 4.64 -19.88
C SER A 243 19.61 3.70 -19.88
N CYS A 244 18.71 3.81 -20.86
CA CYS A 244 17.64 2.82 -21.01
C CYS A 244 17.18 2.64 -22.46
N ASP A 245 16.66 1.44 -22.76
CA ASP A 245 16.11 1.10 -24.07
C ASP A 245 14.75 1.80 -24.27
N PRO A 246 14.59 2.68 -25.26
CA PRO A 246 13.34 3.41 -25.50
C PRO A 246 12.14 2.50 -25.84
N PRO A 247 10.88 2.92 -25.54
CA PRO A 247 10.50 4.11 -24.76
C PRO A 247 10.48 3.80 -23.26
N CYS A 248 11.58 4.16 -22.59
CA CYS A 248 11.78 3.98 -21.14
C CYS A 248 11.61 5.27 -20.34
N LEU A 249 11.43 6.41 -21.04
CA LEU A 249 11.31 7.74 -20.45
C LEU A 249 10.01 8.38 -20.92
N VAL A 250 9.16 8.74 -19.96
CA VAL A 250 7.83 9.28 -20.25
C VAL A 250 7.67 10.59 -19.49
N PRO A 251 7.58 11.75 -20.16
CA PRO A 251 7.35 13.01 -19.47
C PRO A 251 5.95 13.03 -18.85
N THR A 252 5.83 13.65 -17.68
CA THR A 252 4.55 13.89 -17.00
C THR A 252 4.62 15.19 -16.19
N SER A 253 3.46 15.72 -15.82
CA SER A 253 3.35 16.83 -14.89
C SER A 253 3.56 16.36 -13.45
N SER A 254 4.03 17.27 -12.60
CA SER A 254 4.24 17.05 -11.18
C SER A 254 3.60 18.18 -10.36
N ILE A 255 3.13 17.80 -9.17
CA ILE A 255 2.55 18.66 -8.14
C ILE A 255 3.19 18.36 -6.78
N LEU A 256 2.93 19.20 -5.79
CA LEU A 256 3.38 18.99 -4.41
C LEU A 256 2.34 18.19 -3.62
N MET A 257 2.73 17.57 -2.50
CA MET A 257 1.77 16.94 -1.57
C MET A 257 0.72 17.94 -1.08
N ASP A 258 1.12 19.19 -0.81
CA ASP A 258 0.22 20.26 -0.39
C ASP A 258 -0.84 20.64 -1.44
N ASP A 259 -0.62 20.33 -2.73
CA ASP A 259 -1.58 20.60 -3.81
C ASP A 259 -2.77 19.64 -3.81
N LEU A 260 -2.75 18.61 -2.95
CA LEU A 260 -3.90 17.74 -2.72
C LEU A 260 -4.98 18.43 -1.87
N LEU A 261 -4.64 19.44 -1.08
CA LEU A 261 -5.60 20.13 -0.20
C LEU A 261 -6.78 20.77 -0.96
N PRO A 262 -6.58 21.54 -2.05
CA PRO A 262 -7.68 22.03 -2.89
C PRO A 262 -8.56 20.92 -3.45
N VAL A 263 -7.97 19.78 -3.83
CA VAL A 263 -8.72 18.62 -4.35
C VAL A 263 -9.60 18.04 -3.26
N ILE A 264 -9.04 17.77 -2.09
CA ILE A 264 -9.78 17.20 -0.95
C ILE A 264 -10.92 18.12 -0.56
N ARG A 265 -10.67 19.43 -0.39
CA ARG A 265 -11.71 20.40 -0.02
C ARG A 265 -12.85 20.49 -1.03
N THR A 266 -12.52 20.42 -2.32
CA THR A 266 -13.51 20.55 -3.40
C THR A 266 -14.31 19.27 -3.60
N LYS A 267 -13.65 18.11 -3.64
CA LYS A 267 -14.28 16.82 -3.97
C LYS A 267 -14.84 16.10 -2.75
N PHE A 268 -14.16 16.19 -1.61
CA PHE A 268 -14.49 15.49 -0.38
C PHE A 268 -14.43 16.42 0.84
N PRO A 269 -15.30 17.43 0.95
CA PRO A 269 -15.24 18.45 2.01
C PRO A 269 -15.36 17.89 3.45
N ASN A 270 -15.85 16.66 3.61
CA ASN A 270 -15.98 15.99 4.90
C ASN A 270 -14.82 15.04 5.23
N MET A 271 -13.87 14.84 4.31
CA MET A 271 -12.68 14.04 4.53
C MET A 271 -11.78 14.75 5.55
N SER A 272 -11.62 14.15 6.72
CA SER A 272 -10.97 14.78 7.88
C SER A 272 -9.91 13.89 8.53
N GLU A 273 -10.10 12.57 8.55
CA GLU A 273 -9.13 11.59 9.02
C GLU A 273 -8.64 10.72 7.86
N ILE A 274 -7.32 10.62 7.73
CA ILE A 274 -6.67 10.09 6.54
C ILE A 274 -5.79 8.91 6.88
N PHE A 275 -5.97 7.81 6.16
CA PHE A 275 -4.95 6.81 5.94
C PHE A 275 -4.14 7.23 4.69
N LEU A 276 -2.85 7.50 4.84
CA LEU A 276 -1.94 7.79 3.74
C LEU A 276 -1.17 6.52 3.36
N LYS A 277 -1.37 6.02 2.14
CA LYS A 277 -0.46 5.03 1.55
C LYS A 277 0.46 5.74 0.56
N MET A 278 1.76 5.43 0.60
CA MET A 278 2.75 6.02 -0.29
C MET A 278 3.78 4.97 -0.73
N ASP A 279 3.84 4.74 -2.04
CA ASP A 279 4.81 3.85 -2.66
C ASP A 279 5.17 4.44 -4.03
N ILE A 280 6.21 5.25 -4.06
CA ILE A 280 6.65 6.01 -5.24
C ILE A 280 8.14 5.77 -5.54
N GLU A 281 8.58 4.54 -5.25
CA GLU A 281 9.84 3.96 -5.72
C GLU A 281 11.08 4.81 -5.32
N GLY A 282 11.11 5.29 -4.07
CA GLY A 282 12.25 6.00 -3.52
C GLY A 282 12.18 7.53 -3.59
N HIS A 283 11.03 8.10 -3.97
CA HIS A 283 10.80 9.56 -4.00
C HIS A 283 10.01 10.07 -2.78
N GLU A 284 9.81 9.23 -1.77
CA GLU A 284 8.97 9.48 -0.59
C GLU A 284 9.46 10.68 0.25
N HIS A 285 10.78 10.82 0.44
CA HIS A 285 11.37 11.94 1.19
C HIS A 285 11.09 13.29 0.55
N LYS A 286 11.15 13.36 -0.78
CA LYS A 286 10.84 14.57 -1.55
C LYS A 286 9.36 14.92 -1.47
N ALA A 287 8.49 13.92 -1.59
CA ALA A 287 7.05 14.10 -1.43
C ALA A 287 6.69 14.62 -0.02
N LEU A 288 7.17 13.94 1.03
CA LEU A 288 6.81 14.29 2.41
C LEU A 288 7.43 15.61 2.88
N ASN A 289 8.61 16.00 2.39
CA ASN A 289 9.18 17.32 2.71
C ASN A 289 8.36 18.50 2.17
N THR A 290 7.45 18.27 1.22
CA THR A 290 6.52 19.28 0.67
C THR A 290 5.07 19.13 1.15
N SER A 291 4.87 18.47 2.30
CA SER A 291 3.54 18.12 2.83
C SER A 291 3.12 18.92 4.08
N ASN A 292 3.85 19.98 4.44
CA ASN A 292 3.63 20.71 5.69
C ASN A 292 2.19 21.22 5.84
N ASN A 293 1.60 21.79 4.78
CA ASN A 293 0.23 22.27 4.88
C ASN A 293 -0.76 21.12 4.98
N LEU A 294 -0.59 20.04 4.22
CA LEU A 294 -1.46 18.87 4.27
C LEU A 294 -1.57 18.33 5.70
N PHE A 295 -0.43 18.05 6.33
CA PHE A 295 -0.38 17.55 7.72
C PHE A 295 -0.86 18.58 8.76
N SER A 296 -0.79 19.88 8.45
CA SER A 296 -1.31 20.92 9.36
C SER A 296 -2.83 21.10 9.28
N LYS A 297 -3.45 20.66 8.18
CA LYS A 297 -4.87 20.89 7.89
C LYS A 297 -5.72 19.64 7.95
N GLN A 298 -5.12 18.47 7.81
CA GLN A 298 -5.78 17.17 7.87
C GLN A 298 -5.13 16.27 8.91
N LEU A 299 -5.94 15.45 9.59
CA LEU A 299 -5.42 14.44 10.49
C LEU A 299 -5.00 13.21 9.67
N VAL A 300 -3.71 13.11 9.35
CA VAL A 300 -3.14 11.88 8.78
C VAL A 300 -2.91 10.89 9.92
N ALA A 301 -3.87 10.00 10.18
CA ALA A 301 -3.81 9.10 11.33
C ALA A 301 -2.80 7.96 11.14
N PHE A 302 -2.70 7.45 9.91
CA PHE A 302 -1.83 6.32 9.57
C PHE A 302 -1.04 6.62 8.30
N ILE A 303 0.21 6.14 8.25
CA ILE A 303 1.04 6.15 7.06
C ILE A 303 1.53 4.72 6.82
N LEU A 304 1.21 4.16 5.65
CA LEU A 304 1.82 2.93 5.15
C LEU A 304 2.72 3.31 3.98
N MET A 305 4.02 3.05 4.12
CA MET A 305 5.00 3.55 3.17
C MET A 305 6.06 2.51 2.85
N GLU A 306 6.48 2.44 1.58
CA GLU A 306 7.66 1.67 1.21
C GLU A 306 8.92 2.34 1.77
N TRP A 307 9.70 1.60 2.57
CA TRP A 307 10.92 2.13 3.20
C TRP A 307 12.21 1.71 2.47
N VAL A 308 12.11 0.83 1.47
CA VAL A 308 13.29 0.25 0.80
C VAL A 308 14.12 1.34 0.13
N GLY A 309 13.49 2.28 -0.58
CA GLY A 309 14.19 3.41 -1.20
C GLY A 309 14.95 4.27 -0.18
N MET A 310 14.30 4.65 0.93
CA MET A 310 14.91 5.45 2.01
C MET A 310 16.14 4.75 2.60
N LYS A 311 16.06 3.44 2.83
CA LYS A 311 17.18 2.63 3.32
C LYS A 311 18.37 2.64 2.35
N GLN A 312 18.12 2.53 1.04
CA GLN A 312 19.19 2.57 0.04
C GLN A 312 19.85 3.96 -0.04
N ILE A 313 19.07 5.03 0.15
CA ILE A 313 19.59 6.41 0.22
C ILE A 313 20.48 6.60 1.45
N LEU A 314 20.01 6.21 2.65
CA LEU A 314 20.78 6.32 3.89
C LEU A 314 22.07 5.49 3.85
N ALA A 315 22.06 4.35 3.15
CA ALA A 315 23.25 3.54 2.91
C ALA A 315 24.21 4.11 1.85
N GLY A 316 23.89 5.25 1.23
CA GLY A 316 24.66 5.88 0.16
C GLY A 316 24.69 5.09 -1.15
N ARG A 317 23.71 4.19 -1.37
CA ARG A 317 23.62 3.34 -2.57
C ARG A 317 22.68 3.92 -3.63
N LEU A 318 21.75 4.79 -3.24
CA LEU A 318 20.82 5.50 -4.10
C LEU A 318 20.88 7.00 -3.78
N GLY A 319 20.56 7.85 -4.75
CA GLY A 319 20.41 9.28 -4.54
C GLY A 319 21.73 10.02 -4.32
N SER A 320 21.60 11.30 -4.00
CA SER A 320 22.68 12.24 -3.72
C SER A 320 22.86 12.46 -2.22
N LYS A 321 23.92 13.19 -1.83
CA LYS A 321 24.07 13.65 -0.44
C LYS A 321 22.90 14.53 0.02
N GLN A 322 22.25 15.23 -0.90
CA GLN A 322 21.07 16.04 -0.60
C GLN A 322 19.87 15.13 -0.26
N ASP A 323 19.71 14.01 -0.95
CA ASP A 323 18.65 13.04 -0.64
C ASP A 323 18.81 12.47 0.77
N ILE A 324 20.03 12.21 1.23
CA ILE A 324 20.30 11.77 2.62
C ILE A 324 19.77 12.80 3.63
N LEU A 325 20.03 14.09 3.39
CA LEU A 325 19.53 15.18 4.27
C LEU A 325 18.00 15.28 4.23
N GLU A 326 17.41 15.11 3.05
CA GLU A 326 15.97 15.15 2.87
C GLU A 326 15.26 13.96 3.54
N VAL A 327 15.84 12.75 3.50
CA VAL A 327 15.35 11.60 4.29
C VAL A 327 15.41 11.92 5.77
N TYR A 328 16.51 12.51 6.24
CA TYR A 328 16.63 12.93 7.64
C TYR A 328 15.54 13.94 8.02
N TYR A 329 15.30 14.98 7.20
CA TYR A 329 14.23 15.96 7.46
C TYR A 329 12.84 15.35 7.47
N MET A 330 12.56 14.41 6.55
CA MET A 330 11.30 13.67 6.54
C MET A 330 11.10 12.92 7.87
N VAL A 331 12.11 12.16 8.31
CA VAL A 331 12.09 11.41 9.58
C VAL A 331 11.85 12.33 10.77
N GLN A 332 12.61 13.43 10.88
CA GLN A 332 12.41 14.39 11.97
C GLN A 332 11.02 15.03 11.92
N GLY A 333 10.52 15.31 10.72
CA GLY A 333 9.18 15.82 10.49
C GLY A 333 8.09 14.89 11.01
N LEU A 334 8.21 13.59 10.77
CA LEU A 334 7.29 12.58 11.28
C LEU A 334 7.39 12.47 12.82
N LYS A 335 8.60 12.42 13.37
CA LYS A 335 8.81 12.37 14.82
C LYS A 335 8.24 13.59 15.54
N HIS A 336 8.46 14.79 14.98
CA HIS A 336 7.94 16.03 15.56
C HIS A 336 6.40 16.08 15.58
N ARG A 337 5.75 15.38 14.64
CA ARG A 337 4.29 15.22 14.58
C ARG A 337 3.77 14.12 15.51
N GLY A 338 4.66 13.43 16.23
CA GLY A 338 4.28 12.39 17.18
C GLY A 338 3.97 11.03 16.55
N TYR A 339 4.43 10.76 15.32
CA TYR A 339 4.30 9.42 14.76
C TYR A 339 5.21 8.43 15.46
N ASP A 340 4.67 7.23 15.67
CA ASP A 340 5.41 6.03 16.00
C ASP A 340 5.56 5.15 14.75
N HIS A 341 6.69 4.46 14.64
CA HIS A 341 6.99 3.55 13.55
C HIS A 341 6.84 2.08 13.97
N TYR A 342 6.23 1.31 13.09
CA TYR A 342 5.92 -0.11 13.30
C TYR A 342 6.45 -0.92 12.11
N PHE A 343 6.93 -2.13 12.40
CA PHE A 343 7.32 -3.07 11.36
C PHE A 343 6.22 -4.11 11.12
N VAL A 344 5.85 -4.30 9.86
CA VAL A 344 4.98 -5.39 9.45
C VAL A 344 5.81 -6.68 9.33
N ASN A 345 5.93 -7.41 10.43
CA ASN A 345 6.74 -8.63 10.48
C ASN A 345 6.16 -9.75 9.60
N LYS A 346 7.00 -10.33 8.73
CA LYS A 346 6.64 -11.44 7.82
C LYS A 346 6.10 -12.71 8.52
N ARG A 347 6.37 -12.88 9.82
CA ARG A 347 6.00 -14.07 10.62
C ARG A 347 4.98 -13.79 11.72
N ALA A 348 4.56 -12.55 11.94
CA ALA A 348 3.70 -12.19 13.06
C ALA A 348 2.24 -11.96 12.60
N LEU A 349 1.28 -12.29 13.47
CA LEU A 349 -0.14 -11.95 13.25
C LEU A 349 -0.32 -10.43 13.27
N ILE A 350 -1.39 -9.90 12.63
CA ILE A 350 -1.72 -8.46 12.61
C ILE A 350 -1.75 -7.86 14.03
N SER A 351 -2.12 -8.65 15.04
CA SER A 351 -2.13 -8.27 16.46
C SER A 351 -0.75 -8.14 17.12
N GLN A 352 0.34 -8.41 16.38
CA GLN A 352 1.72 -8.40 16.84
C GLN A 352 2.59 -7.44 16.02
N GLN A 353 2.04 -6.28 15.65
CA GLN A 353 2.89 -5.19 15.16
C GLN A 353 3.74 -4.68 16.32
N PHE A 354 5.05 -4.79 16.16
CA PHE A 354 6.00 -4.31 17.15
C PHE A 354 6.35 -2.86 16.84
N ARG A 355 6.08 -1.97 17.79
CA ARG A 355 6.66 -0.63 17.78
C ARG A 355 8.17 -0.79 17.77
N LEU A 356 8.81 -0.14 16.83
CA LEU A 356 10.25 -0.18 16.68
C LEU A 356 10.89 0.79 17.68
N PRO A 357 12.05 0.45 18.28
CA PRO A 357 12.84 1.43 19.02
C PRO A 357 13.11 2.70 18.21
N ASP A 358 13.12 3.86 18.88
CA ASP A 358 13.38 5.17 18.26
C ASP A 358 14.69 5.23 17.47
N SER A 359 15.69 4.40 17.84
CA SER A 359 16.96 4.28 17.12
C SER A 359 16.82 3.70 15.70
N MET A 360 15.69 3.06 15.38
CA MET A 360 15.47 2.38 14.10
C MET A 360 14.78 3.24 13.04
N TRP A 361 14.46 4.51 13.34
CA TRP A 361 14.02 5.46 12.32
C TRP A 361 15.04 5.62 11.19
N GLU A 362 16.34 5.57 11.52
CA GLU A 362 17.46 5.69 10.57
C GLU A 362 18.08 4.34 10.20
N HIS A 363 17.65 3.26 10.87
CA HIS A 363 18.20 1.91 10.74
C HIS A 363 17.06 0.89 10.68
N TRP A 364 16.15 1.10 9.73
CA TRP A 364 14.97 0.26 9.59
C TRP A 364 15.38 -1.21 9.36
N PRO A 365 14.76 -2.17 10.05
CA PRO A 365 15.20 -3.57 10.01
C PRO A 365 15.12 -4.17 8.60
N ASP A 366 16.07 -5.05 8.32
CA ASP A 366 16.12 -5.87 7.12
C ASP A 366 15.03 -6.96 7.19
N GLU A 367 14.32 -7.17 6.08
CA GLU A 367 13.18 -8.10 6.01
C GLU A 367 13.52 -9.59 6.06
#